data_AF-A0A7R9LMI9-F1
#
_entry.id   AF-A0A7R9LMI9-F1
#
_cell.length_a   1.000
_cell.length_b   1.000
_cell.length_c   1.000
_cell.angle_alpha   90.00
_cell.angle_beta   90.00
_cell.angle_gamma   90.00
#
_symmetry.space_group_name_H-M   'P 1'
#
loop_
_entity.id
_entity.type
_entity.pdbx_description
1 polymer ?
#
loop_
_entity_poly.entity_id
_entity_poly.type
_entity_poly.pdbx_seq_one_letter_code
_entity_poly.pdbx_strand_id
1 'polypeptide(L)'
;MSQSNAHSFGNNIGAGDSDSEYILVVDIGTTNLRGHIYDIRSRLIGESVIPIELLNPRLGYYEIDAQSLWEAFLLSIQRAIECMTKLSD
;
A
#
# COMPACT_ATOMS: atom_id res chain seq x y z
N MET A 1 18.70 -39.97 0.38
CA MET A 1 17.31 -39.55 0.11
C MET A 1 16.75 -39.00 1.41
N SER A 2 16.48 -37.72 1.66
CA SER A 2 16.50 -36.46 0.92
C SER A 2 16.83 -35.38 1.97
N GLN A 3 17.81 -34.51 1.73
CA GLN A 3 18.05 -33.35 2.60
C GLN A 3 16.99 -32.29 2.28
N SER A 4 16.26 -31.80 3.29
CA SER A 4 15.39 -30.63 3.15
C SER A 4 16.25 -29.37 3.23
N ASN A 5 16.57 -28.78 2.07
CA ASN A 5 17.21 -27.46 1.99
C ASN A 5 16.17 -26.38 2.34
N ALA A 6 16.05 -26.04 3.62
CA ALA A 6 15.56 -24.71 3.98
C ALA A 6 16.73 -23.74 3.77
N HIS A 7 16.66 -22.95 2.70
CA HIS A 7 17.62 -21.89 2.44
C HIS A 7 17.45 -20.84 3.55
N SER A 8 18.25 -20.92 4.61
CA SER A 8 18.37 -19.84 5.57
C SER A 8 19.06 -18.68 4.86
N PHE A 9 18.32 -17.62 4.54
CA PHE A 9 18.91 -16.32 4.22
C PHE A 9 19.49 -15.75 5.51
N GLY A 10 20.70 -16.20 5.85
CA GLY A 10 21.53 -15.49 6.82
C GLY A 10 21.96 -14.18 6.19
N ASN A 11 21.57 -13.06 6.80
CA ASN A 11 22.23 -11.79 6.55
C ASN A 11 22.85 -11.31 7.86
N ASN A 12 24.16 -11.47 7.97
CA ASN A 12 24.99 -10.74 8.93
C ASN A 12 25.10 -9.30 8.44
N ILE A 13 24.19 -8.44 8.86
CA ILE A 13 24.32 -6.99 8.74
C ILE A 13 24.47 -6.44 10.16
N GLY A 14 25.56 -5.69 10.38
CA GLY A 14 25.89 -5.12 11.67
C GLY A 14 24.76 -4.24 12.22
N ALA A 15 24.76 -4.06 13.54
CA ALA A 15 23.86 -3.16 14.25
C ALA A 15 23.99 -1.72 13.70
N GLY A 16 23.10 -1.37 12.80
CA GLY A 16 23.00 -0.06 12.16
C GLY A 16 21.69 0.00 11.38
N ASP A 17 20.69 0.63 12.01
CA ASP A 17 19.31 0.87 11.56
C ASP A 17 18.55 -0.40 11.13
N SER A 18 17.65 -0.89 11.99
CA SER A 18 16.78 -2.02 11.64
C SER A 18 16.00 -1.69 10.38
N ASP A 19 16.15 -2.49 9.32
CA ASP A 19 15.25 -2.48 8.16
C ASP A 19 13.82 -2.49 8.72
N SER A 20 13.19 -1.32 8.72
CA SER A 20 11.87 -1.18 9.32
C SER A 20 10.89 -1.85 8.37
N GLU A 21 10.32 -2.96 8.79
CA GLU A 21 9.32 -3.67 8.02
C GLU A 21 7.99 -2.88 8.07
N TYR A 22 7.38 -2.70 6.90
CA TYR A 22 6.13 -1.99 6.74
C TYR A 22 5.14 -2.80 5.92
N ILE A 23 3.85 -2.63 6.20
CA ILE A 23 2.76 -3.22 5.41
C ILE A 23 2.02 -2.08 4.73
N LEU A 24 1.99 -2.09 3.39
CA LEU A 24 1.11 -1.23 2.59
C LEU A 24 -0.18 -1.98 2.27
N VAL A 25 -1.30 -1.36 2.60
CA VAL A 25 -2.65 -1.83 2.25
C VAL A 25 -3.27 -0.84 1.29
N VAL A 26 -3.85 -1.34 0.20
CA VAL A 26 -4.67 -0.54 -0.72
C VAL A 26 -6.10 -1.08 -0.71
N ASP A 27 -7.04 -0.26 -0.25
CA ASP A 27 -8.48 -0.52 -0.26
C ASP A 27 -9.10 0.13 -1.50
N ILE A 28 -9.55 -0.69 -2.45
CA ILE A 28 -10.18 -0.24 -3.69
C ILE A 28 -11.70 -0.23 -3.48
N GLY A 29 -12.21 0.90 -3.01
CA GLY A 29 -13.65 1.13 -2.89
C GLY A 29 -14.28 1.55 -4.21
N THR A 30 -15.61 1.62 -4.24
CA THR A 30 -16.35 2.07 -5.43
C THR A 30 -16.17 3.56 -5.72
N THR A 31 -16.02 4.39 -4.69
CA THR A 31 -15.94 5.85 -4.83
C THR A 31 -14.59 6.42 -4.45
N ASN A 32 -13.73 5.64 -3.79
CA ASN A 32 -12.42 6.08 -3.32
C ASN A 32 -11.44 4.90 -3.24
N LEU A 33 -10.17 5.17 -3.49
CA LEU A 33 -9.05 4.32 -3.09
C LEU A 33 -8.42 4.86 -1.82
N ARG A 34 -8.02 3.97 -0.92
CA ARG A 34 -7.28 4.33 0.28
C ARG A 34 -5.98 3.56 0.35
N GLY A 35 -4.89 4.24 0.63
CA GLY A 35 -3.58 3.64 0.87
C GLY A 35 -3.22 3.84 2.33
N HIS A 36 -2.97 2.78 3.08
CA HIS A 36 -2.52 2.85 4.47
C HIS A 36 -1.19 2.11 4.62
N ILE A 37 -0.25 2.70 5.35
CA ILE A 37 1.02 2.07 5.70
C ILE A 37 1.05 1.84 7.19
N TYR A 38 1.34 0.61 7.60
CA TYR A 38 1.47 0.22 9.00
C TYR A 38 2.88 -0.26 9.30
N ASP A 39 3.36 0.02 10.51
CA ASP A 39 4.57 -0.61 11.04
C ASP A 39 4.29 -2.00 11.65
N ILE A 40 5.34 -2.70 12.09
CA ILE A 40 5.22 -4.01 12.74
C ILE A 40 4.38 -3.99 14.04
N ARG A 41 4.15 -2.82 14.63
CA ARG A 41 3.31 -2.63 15.83
C ARG A 41 1.88 -2.26 15.45
N SER A 42 1.50 -2.39 14.17
CA SER A 42 0.19 -2.04 13.62
C SER A 42 -0.17 -0.56 13.81
N ARG A 43 0.82 0.33 13.95
CA ARG A 43 0.57 1.78 13.98
C ARG A 43 0.44 2.28 12.55
N LEU A 44 -0.59 3.08 12.29
CA LEU A 44 -0.74 3.79 11.02
C LEU A 44 0.34 4.88 10.95
N ILE A 45 1.21 4.79 9.95
CA ILE A 45 2.33 5.72 9.77
C ILE A 45 2.24 6.52 8.47
N GLY A 46 1.38 6.14 7.53
CA GLY A 46 1.11 6.88 6.31
C GLY A 46 -0.28 6.57 5.78
N GLU A 47 -0.95 7.56 5.20
CA GLU A 47 -2.30 7.40 4.68
C GLU A 47 -2.55 8.22 3.42
N SER A 48 -3.49 7.78 2.59
CA SER A 48 -4.00 8.53 1.45
C SER A 48 -5.45 8.16 1.16
N VAL A 49 -6.19 9.11 0.56
CA VAL A 49 -7.54 8.89 0.04
C VAL A 49 -7.64 9.58 -1.32
N ILE A 50 -7.91 8.80 -2.36
CA ILE A 50 -8.06 9.29 -3.73
C ILE A 50 -9.49 9.02 -4.20
N PRO A 51 -10.30 10.04 -4.52
CA PRO A 51 -11.64 9.83 -5.07
C PRO A 51 -11.58 9.24 -6.48
N ILE A 52 -12.56 8.41 -6.82
CA ILE A 52 -12.76 7.86 -8.16
C ILE A 52 -14.02 8.47 -8.76
N GLU A 53 -13.96 8.84 -10.03
CA GLU A 53 -15.13 9.24 -10.79
C GLU A 53 -15.95 8.01 -11.23
N LEU A 54 -17.25 8.05 -10.95
CA LEU A 54 -18.21 7.07 -11.48
C LEU A 54 -18.87 7.65 -12.74
N LEU A 55 -18.61 7.00 -13.87
CA LEU A 55 -19.29 7.31 -15.13
C LEU A 55 -20.72 6.79 -15.08
N ASN A 56 -21.67 7.58 -15.58
CA ASN A 56 -23.08 7.22 -15.65
C ASN A 56 -23.58 7.37 -17.10
N PRO A 57 -23.27 6.41 -17.99
CA PRO A 57 -23.62 6.51 -19.40
C PRO A 57 -25.12 6.39 -19.66
N ARG A 58 -25.86 5.77 -18.72
CA ARG A 58 -27.32 5.58 -18.80
C ARG A 58 -27.89 5.40 -17.39
N LEU A 59 -29.13 5.85 -17.20
CA LEU A 59 -29.82 5.79 -15.91
C LEU A 59 -29.75 4.38 -15.30
N GLY A 60 -29.22 4.30 -14.07
CA GLY A 60 -29.08 3.05 -13.32
C GLY A 60 -27.80 2.27 -13.59
N TYR A 61 -26.89 2.78 -14.43
CA TYR A 61 -25.59 2.16 -14.71
C TYR A 61 -24.46 3.03 -14.20
N TYR A 62 -23.46 2.37 -13.63
CA TYR A 62 -22.24 2.99 -13.15
C TYR A 62 -21.05 2.20 -13.67
N GLU A 63 -20.09 2.92 -14.22
CA GLU A 63 -18.85 2.36 -14.75
C GLU A 63 -17.68 3.16 -14.17
N ILE A 64 -16.52 2.51 -14.08
CA ILE A 64 -15.25 3.16 -13.73
C ILE A 64 -14.35 3.02 -14.93
N ASP A 65 -13.75 4.12 -15.39
CA ASP A 65 -12.73 4.06 -16.41
C ASP A 65 -11.48 3.33 -15.88
N ALA A 66 -11.03 2.31 -16.61
CA ALA A 66 -9.96 1.42 -16.16
C ALA A 66 -8.61 2.14 -16.05
N GLN A 67 -8.33 3.09 -16.94
CA GLN A 67 -7.10 3.88 -16.91
C GLN A 67 -7.09 4.84 -15.72
N SER A 68 -8.20 5.52 -15.48
CA SER A 68 -8.38 6.42 -14.34
C SER A 68 -8.28 5.68 -13.00
N LEU A 69 -8.83 4.47 -12.92
CA LEU A 69 -8.67 3.59 -11.74
C LEU A 69 -7.21 3.23 -11.49
N TRP A 70 -6.48 2.88 -12.56
CA TRP A 70 -5.06 2.54 -12.46
C TRP A 70 -4.21 3.73 -12.00
N GLU A 71 -4.47 4.91 -12.55
CA GLU A 71 -3.79 6.14 -12.14
C GLU A 71 -4.10 6.50 -10.68
N ALA A 72 -5.36 6.38 -10.26
CA ALA A 72 -5.76 6.57 -8.87
C ALA A 72 -5.08 5.56 -7.92
N PHE A 73 -4.88 4.32 -8.37
CA PHE A 73 -4.16 3.29 -7.61
C PHE A 73 -2.70 3.66 -7.37
N LEU A 74 -1.98 4.02 -8.43
CA LEU A 74 -0.60 4.47 -8.31
C LEU A 74 -0.49 5.73 -7.44
N LEU A 75 -1.41 6.68 -7.62
CA LEU A 75 -1.44 7.90 -6.82
C LEU A 75 -1.72 7.63 -5.34
N SER A 76 -2.62 6.68 -5.02
CA SER A 76 -2.89 6.30 -3.63
C SER A 76 -1.64 5.76 -2.94
N ILE A 77 -0.87 4.91 -3.62
CA ILE A 77 0.39 4.38 -3.08
C ILE A 77 1.39 5.51 -2.88
N GLN A 78 1.61 6.33 -3.91
CA GLN A 78 2.55 7.44 -3.85
C GLN A 78 2.23 8.38 -2.68
N ARG A 79 0.98 8.79 -2.54
CA ARG A 79 0.55 9.70 -1.47
C ARG A 79 0.69 9.09 -0.08
N ALA A 80 0.38 7.80 0.08
CA ALA A 80 0.54 7.13 1.37
C ALA A 80 2.01 7.12 1.80
N ILE A 81 2.94 6.92 0.85
CA ILE A 81 4.40 6.97 1.09
C ILE A 81 4.85 8.41 1.41
N GLU A 82 4.42 9.40 0.63
CA GLU A 82 4.76 10.82 0.87
C GLU A 82 4.29 11.32 2.24
N CYS A 83 3.16 10.82 2.72
CA CYS A 83 2.60 11.15 4.02
C CYS A 83 3.17 10.31 5.18
N MET A 84 4.16 9.45 4.93
CA MET A 84 4.77 8.66 6.00
C MET A 84 5.40 9.56 7.06
N THR A 85 4.93 9.47 8.30
CA THR A 85 5.60 10.08 9.45
C THR A 85 6.82 9.23 9.78
N LYS A 86 8.00 9.87 9.87
CA LYS A 86 9.20 9.19 10.39
C LYS A 86 8.94 8.80 11.85
N LEU A 87 9.27 7.56 12.19
CA LEU A 87 9.32 7.12 13.58
C LEU A 87 10.31 8.03 14.31
N SER A 88 9.84 8.76 15.32
CA SER A 88 10.72 9.41 16.29
C SER A 88 11.27 8.34 17.23
N ASP A 89 12.59 8.20 17.26
CA ASP A 89 13.36 7.33 18.17
C ASP A 89 13.09 7.61 19.65
#